data_AF-A0A9D2KAE1-F1
#
_entry.id   AF-A0A9D2KAE1-F1
#
_cell.length_a   1.000
_cell.length_b   1.000
_cell.length_c   1.000
_cell.angle_alpha   90.00
_cell.angle_beta   90.00
_cell.angle_gamma   90.00
#
_symmetry.space_group_name_H-M   'P 1'
#
loop_
_entity.id
_entity.type
_entity.pdbx_description
1 polymer ?
#
loop_
_entity_poly.entity_id
_entity_poly.type
_entity_poly.pdbx_seq_one_letter_code
_entity_poly.pdbx_strand_id
1 'polypeptide(L)'
;MSVILLSLSVSSCRQEESALVPLSVELLSEDPAVTVTNDGKAAVVEFGPDGGTVSVTVSTVSEWEWDADGLEDWCDVYQAGKGLSVHCGPLEENALMEGMVIIRIGGKEAAYLRIHQQGLGSDPVIFLESNEINLYDNGGLTELRVLTNMDTWDVAAVSEDGGSLSWLTVSKSEPGNAVLIDCEQNTDTVSRSAVIKVTGMDSDGETVESTVHLSQWEASMVFEVTVEAGETVALPFKGNVDLTVAWDDNVFETMDYSLEIADASQYIRKTYEAAGVYHVRVVGSAETMSYETYEDDNWPGYIPEAELLPLTGLLQWGDLGVTSMRSAFAYSGLSYVAPDTYGRLKGVRNMKRMFLGCASLTEIPEELFYAAVDAETFSEVFNECTGLTQIPGDLFSRNTRADDFSRASAASGVTSVPEDLFAANT
;
A
#
# COMPACT_ATOMS: atom_id res chain seq x y z
N MET A 1 -33.80 -65.15 -49.20
CA MET A 1 -32.56 -64.70 -49.86
C MET A 1 -32.75 -63.22 -50.19
N SER A 2 -31.82 -62.37 -49.75
CA SER A 2 -32.00 -60.97 -49.35
C SER A 2 -32.81 -60.04 -50.26
N VAL A 3 -33.71 -59.27 -49.63
CA VAL A 3 -34.32 -58.05 -50.15
C VAL A 3 -33.46 -56.88 -49.66
N ILE A 4 -32.88 -56.11 -50.59
CA ILE A 4 -32.21 -54.84 -50.32
C ILE A 4 -33.27 -53.73 -50.46
N LEU A 5 -33.58 -53.07 -49.35
CA LEU A 5 -34.40 -51.86 -49.30
C LEU A 5 -33.56 -50.77 -48.62
N LEU A 6 -33.06 -49.83 -49.41
CA LEU A 6 -32.41 -48.61 -48.96
C LEU A 6 -33.45 -47.74 -48.22
N SER A 7 -33.32 -47.61 -46.89
CA SER A 7 -34.07 -46.63 -46.13
C SER A 7 -33.25 -45.34 -46.00
N LEU A 8 -33.69 -44.28 -46.69
CA LEU A 8 -33.31 -42.91 -46.39
C LEU A 8 -33.87 -42.53 -45.01
N SER A 9 -32.99 -42.18 -44.07
CA SER A 9 -33.39 -41.49 -42.85
C SER A 9 -33.38 -39.98 -43.09
N VAL A 10 -34.55 -39.37 -43.01
CA VAL A 10 -34.77 -37.93 -43.01
C VAL A 10 -34.25 -37.38 -41.69
N SER A 11 -33.15 -36.63 -41.72
CA SER A 11 -32.66 -35.89 -40.56
C SER A 11 -33.56 -34.65 -40.38
N SER A 12 -34.36 -34.67 -39.32
CA SER A 12 -35.13 -33.51 -38.88
C SER A 12 -34.15 -32.42 -38.43
N CYS A 13 -33.99 -31.36 -39.22
CA CYS A 13 -33.35 -30.13 -38.78
C CYS A 13 -34.24 -29.51 -37.69
N ARG A 14 -33.91 -29.78 -36.43
CA ARG A 14 -34.36 -29.00 -35.30
C ARG A 14 -33.60 -27.67 -35.40
N GLN A 15 -34.28 -26.62 -35.85
CA GLN A 15 -33.81 -25.25 -35.70
C GLN A 15 -33.63 -25.05 -34.19
N GLU A 16 -32.38 -25.00 -33.73
CA GLU A 16 -32.04 -24.43 -32.43
C GLU A 16 -32.37 -22.94 -32.53
N GLU A 17 -33.59 -22.61 -32.11
CA GLU A 17 -33.95 -21.27 -31.73
C GLU A 17 -33.03 -20.91 -30.56
N SER A 18 -31.94 -20.19 -30.86
CA SER A 18 -31.02 -19.63 -29.88
C SER A 18 -31.84 -18.96 -28.79
N ALA A 19 -31.88 -19.58 -27.61
CA ALA A 19 -32.49 -18.96 -26.45
C ALA A 19 -31.78 -17.61 -26.25
N LEU A 20 -32.47 -16.51 -26.54
CA LEU A 20 -32.03 -15.17 -26.20
C LEU A 20 -31.87 -15.15 -24.68
N VAL A 21 -30.63 -15.32 -24.20
CA VAL A 21 -30.30 -15.06 -22.80
C VAL A 21 -30.74 -13.63 -22.52
N PRO A 22 -31.60 -13.37 -21.52
CA PRO A 22 -32.01 -12.02 -21.21
C PRO A 22 -30.76 -11.20 -20.91
N LEU A 23 -30.63 -10.08 -21.63
CA LEU A 23 -29.61 -9.05 -21.42
C LEU A 23 -29.87 -8.39 -20.05
N SER A 24 -29.44 -9.03 -18.98
CA SER A 24 -29.48 -8.46 -17.63
C SER A 24 -28.12 -7.86 -17.31
N VAL A 25 -28.15 -6.58 -16.97
CA VAL A 25 -27.03 -5.85 -16.37
C VAL A 25 -27.55 -5.21 -15.09
N GLU A 26 -26.72 -5.22 -14.06
CA GLU A 26 -26.97 -4.57 -12.78
C GLU A 26 -25.67 -3.88 -12.33
N LEU A 27 -25.76 -2.60 -12.01
CA LEU A 27 -24.67 -1.81 -11.45
C LEU A 27 -24.68 -1.97 -9.93
N LEU A 28 -23.51 -2.17 -9.33
CA LEU A 28 -23.34 -2.30 -7.89
C LEU A 28 -22.14 -1.47 -7.44
N SER A 29 -22.30 -0.72 -6.35
CA SER A 29 -21.21 -0.03 -5.68
C SER A 29 -21.51 0.08 -4.19
N GLU A 30 -20.48 -0.03 -3.36
CA GLU A 30 -20.54 0.25 -1.92
C GLU A 30 -19.97 1.64 -1.60
N ASP A 31 -19.54 2.38 -2.62
CA ASP A 31 -18.95 3.70 -2.48
C ASP A 31 -20.02 4.75 -2.17
N PRO A 32 -19.86 5.54 -1.09
CA PRO A 32 -20.84 6.57 -0.71
C PRO A 32 -21.01 7.68 -1.75
N ALA A 33 -20.04 7.89 -2.65
CA ALA A 33 -20.14 8.84 -3.75
C ALA A 33 -21.03 8.32 -4.90
N VAL A 34 -21.43 7.04 -4.87
CA VAL A 34 -22.19 6.39 -5.95
C VAL A 34 -23.62 6.09 -5.50
N THR A 35 -24.59 6.71 -6.17
CA THR A 35 -26.02 6.40 -5.98
C THR A 35 -26.53 5.59 -7.18
N VAL A 36 -26.80 4.30 -6.98
CA VAL A 36 -27.40 3.43 -8.00
C VAL A 36 -28.93 3.54 -7.98
N THR A 37 -29.56 3.60 -9.15
CA THR A 37 -31.03 3.60 -9.26
C THR A 37 -31.65 2.27 -8.86
N ASN A 38 -32.92 2.30 -8.42
CA ASN A 38 -33.64 1.10 -7.97
C ASN A 38 -33.72 -0.04 -9.02
N ASP A 39 -33.60 0.27 -10.31
CA ASP A 39 -33.61 -0.72 -11.38
C ASP A 39 -32.21 -1.25 -11.74
N GLY A 40 -31.17 -0.75 -11.07
CA GLY A 40 -29.77 -1.18 -11.24
C GLY A 40 -29.14 -0.78 -12.57
N LYS A 41 -29.78 0.09 -13.36
CA LYS A 41 -29.35 0.43 -14.73
C LYS A 41 -28.80 1.83 -14.90
N ALA A 42 -28.83 2.64 -13.86
CA ALA A 42 -28.16 3.92 -13.85
C ALA A 42 -27.47 4.14 -12.50
N ALA A 43 -26.36 4.86 -12.52
CA ALA A 43 -25.77 5.39 -11.30
C ALA A 43 -25.39 6.86 -11.49
N VAL A 44 -25.43 7.62 -10.41
CA VAL A 44 -24.86 8.96 -10.32
C VAL A 44 -23.63 8.88 -9.45
N VAL A 45 -22.53 9.43 -9.94
CA VAL A 45 -21.24 9.55 -9.25
C VAL A 45 -21.00 11.02 -8.99
N GLU A 46 -20.79 11.38 -7.72
CA GLU A 46 -20.57 12.77 -7.29
C GLU A 46 -19.15 12.92 -6.71
N PHE A 47 -18.35 13.76 -7.35
CA PHE A 47 -17.01 14.13 -6.88
C PHE A 47 -16.99 15.55 -6.31
N GLY A 48 -16.20 15.72 -5.25
CA GLY A 48 -15.82 17.02 -4.74
C GLY A 48 -14.73 17.70 -5.57
N PRO A 49 -14.25 18.89 -5.15
CA PRO A 49 -13.20 19.63 -5.84
C PRO A 49 -11.85 18.90 -5.84
N ASP A 50 -11.64 17.94 -4.94
CA ASP A 50 -10.48 17.07 -4.87
C ASP A 50 -10.47 15.95 -5.90
N GLY A 51 -11.64 15.63 -6.46
CA GLY A 51 -11.79 14.50 -7.36
C GLY A 51 -11.72 13.18 -6.60
N GLY A 52 -11.06 12.19 -7.18
CA GLY A 52 -10.87 10.87 -6.59
C GLY A 52 -11.16 9.74 -7.57
N THR A 53 -11.18 8.51 -7.05
CA THR A 53 -11.49 7.32 -7.84
C THR A 53 -12.65 6.57 -7.22
N VAL A 54 -13.69 6.32 -8.01
CA VAL A 54 -14.78 5.40 -7.62
C VAL A 54 -14.75 4.15 -8.47
N SER A 55 -15.21 3.04 -7.91
CA SER A 55 -15.39 1.79 -8.65
C SER A 55 -16.86 1.37 -8.67
N VAL A 56 -17.34 0.97 -9.85
CA VAL A 56 -18.70 0.48 -10.07
C VAL A 56 -18.61 -0.90 -10.72
N THR A 57 -19.16 -1.90 -10.05
CA THR A 57 -19.23 -3.26 -10.58
C THR A 57 -20.33 -3.36 -11.63
N VAL A 58 -20.02 -4.01 -12.76
CA VAL A 58 -20.98 -4.31 -13.84
C VAL A 58 -21.34 -5.80 -13.75
N SER A 59 -22.42 -6.12 -13.03
CA SER A 59 -22.88 -7.49 -12.86
C SER A 59 -23.67 -7.94 -14.08
N THR A 60 -23.02 -8.74 -14.93
CA THR A 60 -23.66 -9.37 -16.10
C THR A 60 -22.97 -10.68 -16.48
N VAL A 61 -23.68 -11.51 -17.25
CA VAL A 61 -23.15 -12.72 -17.89
C VAL A 61 -22.83 -12.51 -19.38
N SER A 62 -23.08 -11.30 -19.90
CA SER A 62 -22.87 -10.96 -21.30
C SER A 62 -21.58 -10.16 -21.48
N GLU A 63 -20.92 -10.30 -22.63
CA GLU A 63 -19.84 -9.41 -23.06
C GLU A 63 -20.35 -7.97 -23.16
N TRP A 64 -19.59 -7.02 -22.65
CA TRP A 64 -19.96 -5.62 -22.58
C TRP A 64 -18.78 -4.71 -22.93
N GLU A 65 -19.11 -3.50 -23.36
CA GLU A 65 -18.17 -2.43 -23.69
C GLU A 65 -18.69 -1.11 -23.09
N TRP A 66 -17.85 -0.08 -23.05
CA TRP A 66 -18.27 1.25 -22.60
C TRP A 66 -17.79 2.36 -23.55
N ASP A 67 -18.56 3.43 -23.62
CA ASP A 67 -18.17 4.71 -24.20
C ASP A 67 -18.18 5.78 -23.10
N ALA A 68 -17.21 6.69 -23.12
CA ALA A 68 -17.22 7.90 -22.31
C ALA A 68 -17.57 9.11 -23.20
N ASP A 69 -18.40 10.01 -22.71
CA ASP A 69 -18.82 11.24 -23.39
C ASP A 69 -18.71 12.42 -22.41
N GLY A 70 -17.93 13.44 -22.77
CA GLY A 70 -17.74 14.65 -21.96
C GLY A 70 -16.77 14.49 -20.78
N LEU A 71 -15.90 13.48 -20.80
CA LEU A 71 -14.92 13.17 -19.74
C LEU A 71 -13.45 13.37 -20.16
N GLU A 72 -13.20 13.58 -21.46
CA GLU A 72 -11.91 13.37 -22.14
C GLU A 72 -10.74 14.22 -21.64
N ASP A 73 -11.01 15.28 -20.88
CA ASP A 73 -10.00 16.23 -20.38
C ASP A 73 -9.87 16.26 -18.84
N TRP A 74 -10.74 15.57 -18.09
CA TRP A 74 -10.82 15.73 -16.64
C TRP A 74 -11.13 14.46 -15.84
N CYS A 75 -11.62 13.39 -16.48
CA CYS A 75 -11.70 12.06 -15.86
C CYS A 75 -11.25 10.94 -16.80
N ASP A 76 -10.50 10.01 -16.24
CA ASP A 76 -10.14 8.74 -16.87
C ASP A 76 -11.13 7.65 -16.49
N VAL A 77 -11.57 6.87 -17.48
CA VAL A 77 -12.45 5.72 -17.28
C VAL A 77 -11.77 4.48 -17.82
N TYR A 78 -11.54 3.50 -16.96
CA TYR A 78 -10.87 2.26 -17.32
C TYR A 78 -11.54 1.05 -16.67
N GLN A 79 -11.37 -0.12 -17.28
CA GLN A 79 -11.89 -1.37 -16.75
C GLN A 79 -11.06 -1.84 -15.56
N ALA A 80 -11.73 -2.15 -14.44
CA ALA A 80 -11.11 -2.69 -13.25
C ALA A 80 -11.92 -3.89 -12.73
N GLY A 81 -11.30 -5.06 -12.69
CA GLY A 81 -11.96 -6.31 -12.30
C GLY A 81 -13.20 -6.60 -13.14
N LYS A 82 -14.35 -6.73 -12.47
CA LYS A 82 -15.67 -6.98 -13.11
C LYS A 82 -16.44 -5.70 -13.43
N GLY A 83 -15.82 -4.54 -13.33
CA GLY A 83 -16.48 -3.25 -13.42
C GLY A 83 -15.65 -2.17 -14.10
N LEU A 84 -16.02 -0.94 -13.83
CA LEU A 84 -15.34 0.28 -14.27
C LEU A 84 -14.82 1.04 -13.06
N SER A 85 -13.64 1.61 -13.20
CA SER A 85 -13.14 2.66 -12.32
C SER A 85 -13.21 3.99 -13.07
N VAL A 86 -13.70 5.02 -12.37
CA VAL A 86 -13.76 6.40 -12.85
C VAL A 86 -12.84 7.20 -11.93
N HIS A 87 -11.77 7.75 -12.50
CA HIS A 87 -10.81 8.60 -11.80
C HIS A 87 -10.93 10.04 -12.31
N CYS A 88 -11.24 10.98 -11.44
CA CYS A 88 -11.30 12.40 -11.77
C CYS A 88 -10.20 13.15 -11.01
N GLY A 89 -9.49 14.02 -11.72
CA GLY A 89 -8.48 14.88 -11.11
C GLY A 89 -9.10 16.00 -10.26
N PRO A 90 -8.29 16.76 -9.51
CA PRO A 90 -8.77 17.91 -8.76
C PRO A 90 -9.30 19.01 -9.70
N LEU A 91 -10.39 19.65 -9.29
CA LEU A 91 -11.04 20.77 -9.97
C LEU A 91 -10.82 22.05 -9.15
N GLU A 92 -9.78 22.80 -9.53
CA GLU A 92 -9.41 24.07 -8.88
C GLU A 92 -10.37 25.22 -9.25
N GLU A 93 -11.08 25.10 -10.37
CA GLU A 93 -12.01 26.10 -10.86
C GLU A 93 -13.39 25.99 -10.18
N ASN A 94 -14.05 27.12 -9.99
CA ASN A 94 -15.46 27.13 -9.57
C ASN A 94 -16.37 26.81 -10.76
N ALA A 95 -16.43 25.53 -11.11
CA ALA A 95 -17.24 24.98 -12.19
C ALA A 95 -18.01 23.73 -11.73
N LEU A 96 -19.06 23.39 -12.48
CA LEU A 96 -19.68 22.08 -12.43
C LEU A 96 -19.27 21.35 -13.72
N MET A 97 -18.59 20.23 -13.56
CA MET A 97 -18.20 19.36 -14.67
C MET A 97 -19.17 18.18 -14.74
N GLU A 98 -19.66 17.88 -15.94
CA GLU A 98 -20.63 16.81 -16.18
C GLU A 98 -20.16 15.93 -17.35
N GLY A 99 -20.22 14.62 -17.16
CA GLY A 99 -19.95 13.65 -18.21
C GLY A 99 -20.72 12.36 -17.98
N MET A 100 -20.63 11.44 -18.94
CA MET A 100 -21.39 10.20 -18.88
C MET A 100 -20.58 9.02 -19.40
N VAL A 101 -20.75 7.87 -18.74
CA VAL A 101 -20.25 6.58 -19.21
C VAL A 101 -21.42 5.72 -19.61
N ILE A 102 -21.45 5.25 -20.85
CA ILE A 102 -22.53 4.43 -21.40
C ILE A 102 -22.02 3.00 -21.51
N ILE A 103 -22.66 2.06 -20.79
CA ILE A 103 -22.36 0.64 -20.86
C ILE A 103 -23.26 -0.01 -21.91
N ARG A 104 -22.63 -0.71 -22.87
CA ARG A 104 -23.31 -1.38 -23.97
C ARG A 104 -23.17 -2.88 -23.90
N ILE A 105 -24.25 -3.58 -24.24
CA ILE A 105 -24.25 -5.03 -24.44
C ILE A 105 -24.80 -5.33 -25.83
N GLY A 106 -24.00 -5.98 -26.67
CA GLY A 106 -24.34 -6.22 -28.07
C GLY A 106 -24.58 -4.93 -28.87
N GLY A 107 -23.79 -3.89 -28.58
CA GLY A 107 -23.88 -2.56 -29.21
C GLY A 107 -25.09 -1.71 -28.81
N LYS A 108 -25.93 -2.17 -27.88
CA LYS A 108 -27.07 -1.41 -27.36
C LYS A 108 -26.77 -0.92 -25.95
N GLU A 109 -27.18 0.30 -25.66
CA GLU A 109 -27.15 0.86 -24.31
C GLU A 109 -27.94 -0.04 -23.35
N ALA A 110 -27.26 -0.46 -22.29
CA ALA A 110 -27.78 -1.37 -21.28
C ALA A 110 -27.84 -0.73 -19.89
N ALA A 111 -26.85 0.12 -19.57
CA ALA A 111 -26.78 0.93 -18.36
C ALA A 111 -25.91 2.19 -18.59
N TYR A 112 -25.94 3.16 -17.67
CA TYR A 112 -25.05 4.33 -17.74
C TYR A 112 -24.67 4.87 -16.36
N LEU A 113 -23.55 5.59 -16.30
CA LEU A 113 -23.09 6.36 -15.15
C LEU A 113 -23.13 7.85 -15.52
N ARG A 114 -23.74 8.69 -14.70
CA ARG A 114 -23.56 10.15 -14.78
C ARG A 114 -22.49 10.56 -13.79
N ILE A 115 -21.49 11.28 -14.27
CA ILE A 115 -20.36 11.73 -13.48
C ILE A 115 -20.50 13.24 -13.31
N HIS A 116 -20.59 13.70 -12.07
CA HIS A 116 -20.58 15.11 -11.72
C HIS A 116 -19.36 15.39 -10.85
N GLN A 117 -18.68 16.49 -11.12
CA GLN A 117 -17.67 17.03 -10.21
C GLN A 117 -17.95 18.49 -9.94
N GLN A 118 -18.11 18.81 -8.65
CA GLN A 118 -18.41 20.15 -8.19
C GLN A 118 -17.14 20.80 -7.66
N GLY A 119 -16.74 21.92 -8.27
CA GLY A 119 -15.65 22.76 -7.78
C GLY A 119 -16.02 23.49 -6.49
N LEU A 120 -15.12 24.35 -6.01
CA LEU A 120 -15.16 24.96 -4.67
C LEU A 120 -16.38 25.87 -4.35
N GLY A 121 -17.21 26.22 -5.34
CA GLY A 121 -18.36 27.09 -5.12
C GLY A 121 -17.98 28.54 -4.85
N SER A 122 -18.99 29.36 -4.50
CA SER A 122 -18.80 30.79 -4.17
C SER A 122 -18.59 31.07 -2.69
N ASP A 123 -18.90 30.11 -1.82
CA ASP A 123 -18.79 30.29 -0.37
C ASP A 123 -17.32 30.12 0.07
N PRO A 124 -16.77 30.97 0.96
CA PRO A 124 -15.40 30.87 1.44
C PRO A 124 -15.03 29.47 1.94
N VAL A 125 -14.06 28.82 1.29
CA VAL A 125 -13.69 27.44 1.61
C VAL A 125 -12.19 27.17 1.48
N ILE A 126 -11.67 26.33 2.39
CA ILE A 126 -10.41 25.63 2.24
C ILE A 126 -10.69 24.14 2.34
N PHE A 127 -10.26 23.41 1.32
CA PHE A 127 -10.22 21.96 1.31
C PHE A 127 -8.77 21.49 1.44
N LEU A 128 -8.55 20.52 2.33
CA LEU A 128 -7.28 19.82 2.52
C LEU A 128 -7.51 18.37 2.12
N GLU A 129 -6.59 17.76 1.38
CA GLU A 129 -6.74 16.37 0.91
C GLU A 129 -6.76 15.33 2.05
N SER A 130 -6.29 15.71 3.24
CA SER A 130 -6.41 14.88 4.43
C SER A 130 -6.69 15.73 5.66
N ASN A 131 -7.40 15.13 6.62
CA ASN A 131 -7.61 15.66 7.97
C ASN A 131 -6.61 15.10 8.98
N GLU A 132 -5.84 14.07 8.63
CA GLU A 132 -4.78 13.48 9.45
C GLU A 132 -3.54 13.13 8.60
N ILE A 133 -2.36 13.38 9.15
CA ILE A 133 -1.07 13.01 8.55
C ILE A 133 -0.27 12.24 9.60
N ASN A 134 0.07 11.01 9.27
CA ASN A 134 0.97 10.19 10.05
C ASN A 134 2.34 10.14 9.35
N LEU A 135 3.37 10.63 10.04
CA LEU A 135 4.74 10.60 9.58
C LEU A 135 5.54 9.57 10.37
N TYR A 136 6.40 8.89 9.63
CA TYR A 136 7.40 7.99 10.17
C TYR A 136 8.46 8.77 10.96
N ASP A 137 9.18 8.05 11.81
CA ASP A 137 10.16 8.64 12.73
C ASP A 137 11.35 9.25 11.98
N ASN A 138 11.64 8.78 10.77
CA ASN A 138 12.67 9.35 9.90
C ASN A 138 12.39 10.81 9.50
N GLY A 139 11.13 11.23 9.49
CA GLY A 139 10.74 12.54 8.97
C GLY A 139 10.93 12.63 7.46
N GLY A 140 11.20 13.83 6.97
CA GLY A 140 11.31 14.15 5.55
C GLY A 140 10.29 15.20 5.10
N LEU A 141 10.32 15.45 3.79
CA LEU A 141 9.42 16.38 3.13
C LEU A 141 8.23 15.63 2.54
N THR A 142 7.02 16.06 2.92
CA THR A 142 5.79 15.66 2.25
C THR A 142 4.98 16.90 1.84
N GLU A 143 4.00 16.71 0.98
CA GLU A 143 3.09 17.75 0.54
C GLU A 143 1.67 17.41 1.00
N LEU A 144 0.92 18.43 1.42
CA LEU A 144 -0.52 18.36 1.64
C LEU A 144 -1.21 19.31 0.67
N ARG A 145 -1.97 18.77 -0.27
CA ARG A 145 -2.72 19.60 -1.23
C ARG A 145 -3.74 20.51 -0.53
N VAL A 146 -3.82 21.73 -1.04
CA VAL A 146 -4.77 22.76 -0.62
C VAL A 146 -5.56 23.24 -1.83
N LEU A 147 -6.88 23.17 -1.75
CA LEU A 147 -7.79 23.80 -2.70
C LEU A 147 -8.58 24.89 -1.98
N THR A 148 -8.60 26.10 -2.54
CA THR A 148 -9.30 27.22 -1.90
C THR A 148 -9.78 28.24 -2.94
N ASN A 149 -10.96 28.82 -2.72
CA ASN A 149 -11.50 29.92 -3.51
C ASN A 149 -11.17 31.29 -2.88
N MET A 150 -10.32 31.30 -1.85
CA MET A 150 -9.89 32.51 -1.16
C MET A 150 -8.80 33.23 -1.97
N ASP A 151 -8.79 34.56 -1.93
CA ASP A 151 -7.82 35.37 -2.69
C ASP A 151 -6.37 35.16 -2.23
N THR A 152 -6.19 34.92 -0.93
CA THR A 152 -4.89 34.58 -0.33
C THR A 152 -5.06 33.52 0.75
N TRP A 153 -4.00 32.78 1.04
CA TRP A 153 -3.97 31.88 2.18
C TRP A 153 -2.57 31.80 2.79
N ASP A 154 -2.50 31.53 4.08
CA ASP A 154 -1.27 31.31 4.85
C ASP A 154 -1.36 30.02 5.66
N VAL A 155 -0.20 29.53 6.08
CA VAL A 155 -0.06 28.30 6.86
C VAL A 155 0.80 28.50 8.08
N ALA A 156 0.40 27.89 9.19
CA ALA A 156 1.18 27.84 10.41
C ALA A 156 1.01 26.48 11.10
N ALA A 157 2.08 25.98 11.70
CA ALA A 157 2.01 24.84 12.61
C ALA A 157 1.84 25.35 14.05
N VAL A 158 0.97 24.71 14.81
CA VAL A 158 0.77 24.98 16.24
C VAL A 158 0.84 23.67 17.02
N SER A 159 1.41 23.70 18.21
CA SER A 159 1.37 22.54 19.10
C SER A 159 0.10 22.62 19.95
N GLU A 160 -0.56 21.48 20.15
CA GLU A 160 -1.78 21.40 20.97
C GLU A 160 -1.51 21.62 22.45
N ASP A 161 -0.30 21.28 22.92
CA ASP A 161 0.13 21.36 24.31
C ASP A 161 0.99 22.60 24.62
N GLY A 162 1.23 23.47 23.64
CA GLY A 162 2.09 24.65 23.75
C GLY A 162 3.60 24.34 23.76
N GLY A 163 4.00 23.12 23.40
CA GLY A 163 5.38 22.69 23.19
C GLY A 163 6.08 23.33 21.98
N SER A 164 7.38 23.10 21.88
CA SER A 164 8.22 23.57 20.77
C SER A 164 7.98 22.73 19.51
N LEU A 165 7.83 23.39 18.36
CA LEU A 165 7.75 22.76 17.03
C LEU A 165 9.02 22.98 16.21
N SER A 166 10.19 23.05 16.85
CA SER A 166 11.47 23.23 16.14
C SER A 166 11.80 22.10 15.16
N TRP A 167 11.16 20.95 15.30
CA TRP A 167 11.29 19.78 14.45
C TRP A 167 10.40 19.82 13.19
N LEU A 168 9.50 20.80 13.07
CA LEU A 168 8.52 20.88 12.00
C LEU A 168 8.58 22.26 11.33
N THR A 169 8.76 22.26 10.01
CA THR A 169 8.61 23.46 9.18
C THR A 169 7.46 23.26 8.22
N VAL A 170 6.53 24.21 8.19
CA VAL A 170 5.46 24.27 7.20
C VAL A 170 5.61 25.50 6.33
N SER A 171 5.44 25.34 5.03
CA SER A 171 5.51 26.44 4.06
C SER A 171 4.59 26.18 2.88
N LYS A 172 4.41 27.17 2.01
CA LYS A 172 3.60 27.03 0.80
C LYS A 172 4.48 26.47 -0.32
N SER A 173 3.94 25.55 -1.12
CA SER A 173 4.59 25.15 -2.37
C SER A 173 4.63 26.32 -3.36
N GLU A 174 5.45 26.22 -4.41
CA GLU A 174 5.30 27.04 -5.62
C GLU A 174 4.65 26.13 -6.69
N PRO A 175 3.43 26.44 -7.19
CA PRO A 175 2.77 27.75 -7.26
C PRO A 175 1.80 28.11 -6.10
N GLY A 176 1.70 27.31 -5.04
CA GLY A 176 0.87 27.63 -3.86
C GLY A 176 -0.43 26.86 -3.77
N ASN A 177 -0.45 25.63 -4.27
CA ASN A 177 -1.57 24.68 -4.19
C ASN A 177 -1.31 23.53 -3.20
N ALA A 178 -0.24 23.62 -2.39
CA ALA A 178 0.06 22.67 -1.35
C ALA A 178 0.79 23.31 -0.16
N VAL A 179 0.66 22.70 1.01
CA VAL A 179 1.54 22.90 2.16
C VAL A 179 2.71 21.93 2.04
N LEU A 180 3.93 22.46 2.00
CA LEU A 180 5.15 21.70 2.19
C LEU A 180 5.35 21.46 3.69
N ILE A 181 5.46 20.20 4.08
CA ILE A 181 5.63 19.75 5.46
C ILE A 181 6.99 19.08 5.55
N ASP A 182 7.97 19.81 6.10
CA ASP A 182 9.33 19.32 6.30
C ASP A 182 9.54 19.01 7.77
N CYS A 183 9.80 17.74 8.05
CA CYS A 183 9.86 17.19 9.39
C CYS A 183 11.25 16.59 9.67
N GLU A 184 11.89 17.00 10.76
CA GLU A 184 13.12 16.36 11.21
C GLU A 184 12.86 14.93 11.71
N GLN A 185 13.92 14.13 11.81
CA GLN A 185 13.84 12.82 12.46
C GLN A 185 13.33 12.97 13.92
N ASN A 186 12.40 12.11 14.31
CA ASN A 186 12.03 11.89 15.70
C ASN A 186 13.03 10.95 16.37
N THR A 187 13.92 11.51 17.18
CA THR A 187 14.89 10.74 17.98
C THR A 187 14.39 10.48 19.41
N ASP A 188 13.19 10.95 19.74
CA ASP A 188 12.59 10.73 21.06
C ASP A 188 11.96 9.33 21.14
N THR A 189 11.74 8.85 22.36
CA THR A 189 11.13 7.54 22.62
C THR A 189 9.60 7.56 22.59
N VAL A 190 9.00 8.68 22.18
CA VAL A 190 7.56 8.89 22.14
C VAL A 190 7.18 9.62 20.86
N SER A 191 5.97 9.35 20.36
CA SER A 191 5.34 10.12 19.29
C SER A 191 5.20 11.59 19.70
N ARG A 192 5.27 12.47 18.71
CA ARG A 192 5.05 13.92 18.86
C ARG A 192 4.01 14.39 17.84
N SER A 193 3.30 15.46 18.15
CA SER A 193 2.19 15.94 17.31
C SER A 193 2.21 17.45 17.09
N ALA A 194 1.55 17.86 16.02
CA ALA A 194 1.26 19.25 15.69
C ALA A 194 -0.11 19.34 15.02
N VAL A 195 -0.68 20.55 14.99
CA VAL A 195 -1.82 20.88 14.14
C VAL A 195 -1.34 21.89 13.12
N ILE A 196 -1.53 21.58 11.84
CA ILE A 196 -1.26 22.53 10.77
C ILE A 196 -2.56 23.27 10.50
N LYS A 197 -2.49 24.60 10.56
CA LYS A 197 -3.59 25.51 10.31
C LYS A 197 -3.38 26.20 8.97
N VAL A 198 -4.38 26.12 8.11
CA VAL A 198 -4.44 26.83 6.84
C VAL A 198 -5.53 27.89 6.98
N THR A 199 -5.17 29.16 6.82
CA THR A 199 -6.08 30.29 6.95
C THR A 199 -6.17 31.01 5.61
N GLY A 200 -7.37 31.08 5.05
CA GLY A 200 -7.67 31.77 3.80
C GLY A 200 -8.32 33.11 4.09
N MET A 201 -8.03 34.11 3.27
CA MET A 201 -8.58 35.46 3.36
C MET A 201 -8.99 35.96 1.98
N ASP A 202 -10.22 36.47 1.88
CA ASP A 202 -10.72 37.10 0.66
C ASP A 202 -10.41 38.61 0.62
N SER A 203 -10.78 39.25 -0.49
CA SER A 203 -10.55 40.67 -0.75
C SER A 203 -11.35 41.61 0.15
N ASP A 204 -12.43 41.11 0.77
CA ASP A 204 -13.22 41.84 1.75
C ASP A 204 -12.68 41.66 3.19
N GLY A 205 -11.70 40.77 3.38
CA GLY A 205 -11.05 40.46 4.65
C GLY A 205 -11.78 39.41 5.49
N GLU A 206 -12.75 38.70 4.90
CA GLU A 206 -13.36 37.52 5.52
C GLU A 206 -12.35 36.37 5.52
N THR A 207 -12.30 35.63 6.63
CA THR A 207 -11.33 34.54 6.82
C THR A 207 -12.02 33.21 7.07
N VAL A 208 -11.49 32.16 6.44
CA VAL A 208 -11.85 30.76 6.72
C VAL A 208 -10.60 30.02 7.21
N GLU A 209 -10.76 29.07 8.13
CA GLU A 209 -9.67 28.24 8.66
C GLU A 209 -10.01 26.77 8.45
N SER A 210 -9.01 25.98 8.04
CA SER A 210 -9.05 24.53 8.04
C SER A 210 -7.80 23.99 8.73
N THR A 211 -7.91 22.80 9.32
CA THR A 211 -6.85 22.20 10.13
C THR A 211 -6.65 20.74 9.81
N VAL A 212 -5.40 20.29 9.88
CA VAL A 212 -5.02 18.87 9.79
C VAL A 212 -4.20 18.49 11.02
N HIS A 213 -4.48 17.33 11.60
CA HIS A 213 -3.69 16.79 12.69
C HIS A 213 -2.49 16.05 12.12
N LEU A 214 -1.30 16.37 12.63
CA LEU A 214 -0.06 15.71 12.26
C LEU A 214 0.49 14.96 13.47
N SER A 215 0.77 13.68 13.29
CA SER A 215 1.49 12.85 14.24
C SER A 215 2.78 12.37 13.59
N GLN A 216 3.90 12.49 14.30
CA GLN A 216 5.13 11.81 13.93
C GLN A 216 5.43 10.76 14.98
N TRP A 217 5.52 9.51 14.54
CA TRP A 217 5.68 8.37 15.41
C TRP A 217 7.08 8.32 16.05
N GLU A 218 7.20 7.66 17.19
CA GLU A 218 8.49 7.13 17.65
C GLU A 218 9.01 6.06 16.67
N ALA A 219 10.28 5.68 16.83
CA ALA A 219 10.90 4.64 16.02
C ALA A 219 10.06 3.35 16.02
N SER A 220 9.37 3.12 14.91
CA SER A 220 8.37 2.06 14.75
C SER A 220 8.70 1.25 13.51
N MET A 221 8.57 -0.06 13.62
CA MET A 221 8.61 -0.93 12.45
C MET A 221 7.21 -0.93 11.81
N VAL A 222 7.14 -0.78 10.50
CA VAL A 222 5.85 -0.74 9.78
C VAL A 222 5.87 -1.76 8.65
N PHE A 223 5.04 -2.78 8.78
CA PHE A 223 4.80 -3.76 7.73
C PHE A 223 3.57 -3.37 6.92
N GLU A 224 3.58 -3.67 5.63
CA GLU A 224 2.37 -3.75 4.82
C GLU A 224 1.89 -5.19 4.79
N VAL A 225 0.59 -5.37 5.04
CA VAL A 225 -0.10 -6.65 5.04
C VAL A 225 -1.25 -6.60 4.04
N THR A 226 -1.17 -7.43 3.00
CA THR A 226 -2.25 -7.60 2.02
C THR A 226 -2.91 -8.95 2.22
N VAL A 227 -4.22 -8.93 2.45
CA VAL A 227 -5.01 -10.12 2.79
C VAL A 227 -6.32 -10.16 2.02
N GLU A 228 -6.76 -11.36 1.71
CA GLU A 228 -8.17 -11.65 1.43
C GLU A 228 -8.95 -11.86 2.73
N ALA A 229 -10.28 -11.77 2.65
CA ALA A 229 -11.15 -11.95 3.82
C ALA A 229 -10.95 -13.35 4.46
N GLY A 230 -10.58 -13.37 5.74
CA GLY A 230 -10.32 -14.57 6.54
C GLY A 230 -8.87 -15.06 6.52
N GLU A 231 -7.97 -14.41 5.79
CA GLU A 231 -6.54 -14.75 5.82
C GLU A 231 -5.87 -14.31 7.12
N THR A 232 -4.78 -14.99 7.44
CA THR A 232 -4.01 -14.78 8.67
C THR A 232 -2.57 -14.43 8.31
N VAL A 233 -2.03 -13.40 8.95
CA VAL A 233 -0.60 -13.04 8.87
C VAL A 233 0.09 -13.34 10.19
N ALA A 234 1.34 -13.78 10.13
CA ALA A 234 2.23 -13.91 11.27
C ALA A 234 3.38 -12.91 11.20
N LEU A 235 3.69 -12.23 12.32
CA LEU A 235 4.81 -11.30 12.39
C LEU A 235 6.14 -12.05 12.62
N PRO A 236 7.24 -11.58 12.04
CA PRO A 236 8.52 -12.30 11.98
C PRO A 236 9.36 -12.19 13.26
N PHE A 237 8.76 -12.34 14.44
CA PHE A 237 9.48 -12.22 15.71
C PHE A 237 9.72 -13.58 16.36
N LYS A 238 10.91 -13.77 16.95
CA LYS A 238 11.29 -15.00 17.65
C LYS A 238 12.14 -14.70 18.89
N GLY A 239 12.04 -15.56 19.90
CA GLY A 239 12.71 -15.37 21.19
C GLY A 239 11.91 -14.44 22.10
N ASN A 240 12.59 -13.74 23.00
CA ASN A 240 11.93 -12.83 23.92
C ASN A 240 11.46 -11.55 23.20
N VAL A 241 10.19 -11.18 23.42
CA VAL A 241 9.58 -9.98 22.86
C VAL A 241 8.84 -9.20 23.94
N ASP A 242 8.87 -7.88 23.82
CA ASP A 242 8.04 -6.93 24.57
C ASP A 242 7.58 -5.85 23.58
N LEU A 243 6.45 -6.13 22.90
CA LEU A 243 6.00 -5.40 21.72
C LEU A 243 4.59 -4.84 21.93
N THR A 244 4.36 -3.64 21.43
CA THR A 244 3.03 -3.06 21.21
C THR A 244 2.77 -3.01 19.71
N VAL A 245 1.66 -3.60 19.27
CA VAL A 245 1.30 -3.75 17.85
C VAL A 245 -0.03 -3.07 17.59
N ALA A 246 -0.06 -2.14 16.62
CA ALA A 246 -1.29 -1.69 15.96
C ALA A 246 -1.44 -2.48 14.65
N TRP A 247 -2.54 -3.22 14.52
CA TRP A 247 -2.78 -4.10 13.36
C TRP A 247 -3.40 -3.40 12.14
N ASP A 248 -3.74 -2.13 12.30
CA ASP A 248 -4.20 -1.22 11.26
C ASP A 248 -3.87 0.19 11.78
N ASP A 249 -3.06 0.95 11.05
CA ASP A 249 -2.66 2.30 11.43
C ASP A 249 -3.81 3.31 11.37
N ASN A 250 -4.91 2.98 10.69
CA ASN A 250 -6.14 3.77 10.71
C ASN A 250 -6.98 3.54 11.98
N VAL A 251 -6.59 2.55 12.79
CA VAL A 251 -7.28 2.21 14.05
C VAL A 251 -6.30 2.38 15.20
N PHE A 252 -6.57 3.34 16.09
CA PHE A 252 -5.74 3.62 17.28
C PHE A 252 -5.74 2.50 18.34
N GLU A 253 -6.23 1.29 18.03
CA GLU A 253 -6.23 0.15 18.94
C GLU A 253 -4.90 -0.61 18.86
N THR A 254 -4.27 -0.79 20.01
CA THR A 254 -3.01 -1.52 20.13
C THR A 254 -3.16 -2.77 21.00
N MET A 255 -2.33 -3.77 20.71
CA MET A 255 -2.20 -5.00 21.48
C MET A 255 -0.78 -5.16 22.00
N ASP A 256 -0.65 -5.50 23.28
CA ASP A 256 0.65 -5.73 23.92
C ASP A 256 0.99 -7.23 23.97
N TYR A 257 2.24 -7.55 23.63
CA TYR A 257 2.80 -8.90 23.61
C TYR A 257 4.09 -8.90 24.41
N SER A 258 4.06 -9.52 25.59
CA SER A 258 5.23 -9.73 26.45
C SER A 258 5.37 -11.23 26.72
N LEU A 259 6.15 -11.92 25.88
CA LEU A 259 6.25 -13.38 25.86
C LEU A 259 7.56 -13.87 25.20
N GLU A 260 7.85 -15.16 25.34
CA GLU A 260 8.90 -15.84 24.59
C GLU A 260 8.27 -16.66 23.45
N ILE A 261 8.65 -16.38 22.20
CA ILE A 261 8.25 -17.13 21.01
C ILE A 261 9.29 -18.22 20.76
N ALA A 262 9.07 -19.39 21.37
CA ALA A 262 9.97 -20.54 21.27
C ALA A 262 9.53 -21.54 20.18
N ASP A 263 8.24 -21.63 19.89
CA ASP A 263 7.69 -22.52 18.88
C ASP A 263 6.61 -21.87 18.00
N ALA A 264 6.24 -22.59 16.92
CA ALA A 264 5.29 -22.13 15.91
C ALA A 264 3.96 -21.61 16.50
N SER A 265 3.45 -22.21 17.57
CA SER A 265 2.16 -21.84 18.15
C SER A 265 2.15 -20.48 18.84
N GLN A 266 3.31 -19.94 19.18
CA GLN A 266 3.47 -18.69 19.95
C GLN A 266 3.69 -17.46 19.07
N TYR A 267 3.89 -17.64 17.76
CA TYR A 267 4.02 -16.51 16.83
C TYR A 267 2.81 -15.59 16.91
N ILE A 268 3.10 -14.28 16.92
CA ILE A 268 2.12 -13.20 16.96
C ILE A 268 1.38 -13.17 15.62
N ARG A 269 0.04 -13.30 15.66
CA ARG A 269 -0.82 -13.46 14.48
C ARG A 269 -2.03 -12.56 14.52
N LYS A 270 -2.53 -12.24 13.33
CA LYS A 270 -3.83 -11.59 13.12
C LYS A 270 -4.55 -12.24 11.95
N THR A 271 -5.82 -12.57 12.17
CA THR A 271 -6.76 -12.90 11.10
C THR A 271 -7.61 -11.66 10.79
N TYR A 272 -7.72 -11.31 9.51
CA TYR A 272 -8.51 -10.17 9.05
C TYR A 272 -9.87 -10.63 8.53
N GLU A 273 -10.96 -9.96 8.94
CA GLU A 273 -12.31 -10.33 8.51
C GLU A 273 -12.65 -9.81 7.11
N ALA A 274 -12.01 -8.71 6.70
CA ALA A 274 -12.18 -8.09 5.38
C ALA A 274 -10.88 -8.23 4.58
N ALA A 275 -11.03 -8.30 3.25
CA ALA A 275 -9.91 -8.16 2.35
C ALA A 275 -9.43 -6.71 2.36
N GLY A 276 -8.13 -6.50 2.19
CA GLY A 276 -7.57 -5.15 2.17
C GLY A 276 -6.05 -5.13 2.28
N VAL A 277 -5.54 -3.90 2.27
CA VAL A 277 -4.15 -3.58 2.60
C VAL A 277 -4.16 -2.86 3.94
N TYR A 278 -3.35 -3.35 4.87
CA TYR A 278 -3.25 -2.84 6.23
C TYR A 278 -1.79 -2.51 6.53
N HIS A 279 -1.53 -1.41 7.25
CA HIS A 279 -0.20 -1.17 7.79
C HIS A 279 -0.14 -1.57 9.26
N VAL A 280 0.76 -2.50 9.57
CA VAL A 280 0.97 -3.02 10.91
C VAL A 280 2.16 -2.32 11.53
N ARG A 281 1.88 -1.48 12.53
CA ARG A 281 2.88 -0.72 13.27
C ARG A 281 3.30 -1.48 14.52
N VAL A 282 4.61 -1.62 14.72
CA VAL A 282 5.21 -2.35 15.84
C VAL A 282 6.25 -1.49 16.54
N VAL A 283 6.13 -1.35 17.87
CA VAL A 283 7.10 -0.69 18.74
C VAL A 283 7.45 -1.59 19.92
N GLY A 284 8.57 -1.31 20.59
CA GLY A 284 9.04 -2.07 21.75
C GLY A 284 10.39 -2.74 21.50
N SER A 285 10.55 -3.97 21.94
CA SER A 285 11.80 -4.72 21.80
C SER A 285 11.59 -6.17 21.37
N ALA A 286 12.51 -6.67 20.55
CA ALA A 286 12.57 -8.07 20.15
C ALA A 286 14.03 -8.54 20.12
N GLU A 287 14.26 -9.75 20.62
CA GLU A 287 15.60 -10.36 20.63
C GLU A 287 16.10 -10.64 19.20
N THR A 288 15.23 -11.26 18.40
CA THR A 288 15.52 -11.64 17.01
C THR A 288 14.28 -11.53 16.13
N MET A 289 14.52 -11.48 14.82
CA MET A 289 13.50 -11.71 13.81
C MET A 289 13.77 -13.01 13.05
N SER A 290 12.75 -13.85 12.93
CA SER A 290 12.84 -15.15 12.25
C SER A 290 11.44 -15.74 12.05
N TYR A 291 11.27 -16.54 11.00
CA TYR A 291 10.16 -17.48 10.85
C TYR A 291 10.52 -18.94 11.16
N GLU A 292 11.76 -19.20 11.63
CA GLU A 292 12.20 -20.57 11.92
C GLU A 292 11.49 -21.17 13.13
N THR A 293 11.06 -22.43 13.01
CA THR A 293 10.39 -23.20 14.08
C THR A 293 11.31 -24.18 14.80
N TYR A 294 12.42 -24.59 14.17
CA TYR A 294 13.50 -25.33 14.82
C TYR A 294 14.85 -24.98 14.19
N GLU A 295 15.88 -24.88 15.03
CA GLU A 295 17.21 -24.37 14.66
C GLU A 295 18.11 -25.51 14.20
N ASP A 296 17.81 -26.05 13.01
CA ASP A 296 18.79 -26.81 12.23
C ASP A 296 19.48 -25.82 11.28
N ASP A 297 20.80 -25.67 11.40
CA ASP A 297 21.58 -24.73 10.58
C ASP A 297 21.50 -25.03 9.08
N ASN A 298 21.27 -26.29 8.74
CA ASN A 298 21.16 -26.73 7.37
C ASN A 298 19.71 -26.61 6.91
N TRP A 299 18.76 -27.34 7.51
CA TRP A 299 17.33 -27.37 7.12
C TRP A 299 16.39 -26.97 8.25
N PRO A 300 16.25 -25.66 8.52
CA PRO A 300 15.26 -25.20 9.48
C PRO A 300 13.85 -25.42 8.93
N GLY A 301 12.92 -25.69 9.84
CA GLY A 301 11.49 -25.61 9.54
C GLY A 301 11.01 -24.17 9.64
N TYR A 302 9.93 -23.84 8.93
CA TYR A 302 9.27 -22.53 8.96
C TYR A 302 7.83 -22.69 9.44
N ILE A 303 7.20 -21.62 9.89
CA ILE A 303 5.74 -21.60 10.08
C ILE A 303 5.02 -21.74 8.73
N PRO A 304 3.72 -22.07 8.68
CA PRO A 304 3.01 -22.30 7.42
C PRO A 304 3.13 -21.11 6.45
N GLU A 305 3.51 -21.37 5.21
CA GLU A 305 3.74 -20.34 4.17
C GLU A 305 2.51 -19.43 3.95
N ALA A 306 1.30 -19.99 4.09
CA ALA A 306 0.05 -19.22 4.00
C ALA A 306 -0.07 -18.09 5.06
N GLU A 307 0.70 -18.15 6.15
CA GLU A 307 0.77 -17.11 7.18
C GLU A 307 1.90 -16.09 6.92
N LEU A 308 2.78 -16.36 5.96
CA LEU A 308 3.95 -15.55 5.59
C LEU A 308 3.66 -14.66 4.37
N LEU A 309 2.95 -15.23 3.39
CA LEU A 309 2.60 -14.57 2.13
C LEU A 309 1.86 -13.24 2.30
N PRO A 310 0.97 -13.06 3.30
CA PRO A 310 0.28 -11.78 3.47
C PRO A 310 1.19 -10.61 3.87
N LEU A 311 2.41 -10.85 4.37
CA LEU A 311 3.36 -9.78 4.67
C LEU A 311 4.04 -9.34 3.36
N THR A 312 3.49 -8.30 2.73
CA THR A 312 3.79 -7.89 1.34
C THR A 312 4.76 -6.72 1.22
N GLY A 313 4.98 -5.97 2.30
CA GLY A 313 5.93 -4.87 2.31
C GLY A 313 6.54 -4.59 3.68
N LEU A 314 7.72 -3.98 3.67
CA LEU A 314 8.29 -3.33 4.85
C LEU A 314 8.48 -1.85 4.52
N LEU A 315 7.62 -1.01 5.09
CA LEU A 315 7.58 0.43 4.83
C LEU A 315 8.59 1.21 5.69
N GLN A 316 8.92 0.70 6.86
CA GLN A 316 9.83 1.36 7.79
C GLN A 316 10.48 0.36 8.75
N TRP A 317 11.79 0.51 8.96
CA TRP A 317 12.51 -0.20 10.01
C TRP A 317 12.27 0.44 11.38
N GLY A 318 12.01 -0.38 12.39
CA GLY A 318 11.87 0.05 13.79
C GLY A 318 13.14 -0.13 14.61
N ASP A 319 13.18 0.51 15.78
CA ASP A 319 14.29 0.38 16.74
C ASP A 319 14.01 -0.69 17.79
N LEU A 320 13.85 -1.93 17.34
CA LEU A 320 13.45 -3.04 18.20
C LEU A 320 14.62 -3.68 18.97
N GLY A 321 15.86 -3.22 18.75
CA GLY A 321 17.06 -3.78 19.38
C GLY A 321 17.42 -5.20 18.92
N VAL A 322 16.91 -5.63 17.76
CA VAL A 322 17.13 -6.97 17.21
C VAL A 322 18.62 -7.23 16.94
N THR A 323 19.09 -8.43 17.28
CA THR A 323 20.52 -8.80 17.12
C THR A 323 20.76 -9.80 15.99
N SER A 324 19.71 -10.43 15.50
CA SER A 324 19.71 -11.42 14.42
C SER A 324 18.45 -11.27 13.58
N MET A 325 18.61 -11.32 12.26
CA MET A 325 17.54 -11.36 11.26
C MET A 325 17.60 -12.66 10.45
N ARG A 326 18.11 -13.73 11.07
CA ARG A 326 18.16 -15.04 10.44
C ARG A 326 16.76 -15.48 10.04
N SER A 327 16.54 -15.64 8.73
CA SER A 327 15.26 -16.07 8.19
C SER A 327 14.09 -15.14 8.58
N ALA A 328 14.35 -13.85 8.81
CA ALA A 328 13.34 -12.88 9.24
C ALA A 328 12.15 -12.81 8.29
N PHE A 329 12.38 -12.76 6.98
CA PHE A 329 11.35 -12.63 5.96
C PHE A 329 11.28 -13.84 5.03
N ALA A 330 11.85 -14.98 5.42
CA ALA A 330 11.91 -16.15 4.55
C ALA A 330 10.51 -16.56 4.08
N TYR A 331 10.33 -16.72 2.77
CA TYR A 331 9.10 -17.10 2.06
C TYR A 331 7.90 -16.17 2.26
N SER A 332 8.13 -14.94 2.71
CA SER A 332 7.06 -13.94 2.75
C SER A 332 6.68 -13.44 1.36
N GLY A 333 5.54 -12.76 1.28
CA GLY A 333 5.07 -12.11 0.06
C GLY A 333 5.74 -10.76 -0.22
N LEU A 334 6.84 -10.42 0.47
CA LEU A 334 7.51 -9.13 0.33
C LEU A 334 7.78 -8.81 -1.14
N SER A 335 7.26 -7.67 -1.58
CA SER A 335 7.47 -7.09 -2.90
C SER A 335 8.35 -5.84 -2.86
N TYR A 336 8.42 -5.18 -1.70
CA TYR A 336 9.23 -4.00 -1.44
C TYR A 336 9.79 -4.02 0.00
N VAL A 337 10.96 -3.40 0.19
CA VAL A 337 11.61 -3.22 1.49
C VAL A 337 12.22 -1.81 1.58
N ALA A 338 11.97 -1.12 2.68
CA ALA A 338 12.52 0.20 2.94
C ALA A 338 14.06 0.20 3.08
N PRO A 339 14.75 1.28 2.68
CA PRO A 339 16.17 1.45 2.96
C PRO A 339 16.42 1.62 4.46
N ASP A 340 17.61 1.23 4.94
CA ASP A 340 18.03 1.56 6.31
C ASP A 340 18.94 2.80 6.32
N THR A 341 18.31 3.97 6.23
CA THR A 341 19.00 5.27 6.26
C THR A 341 19.22 5.82 7.68
N TYR A 342 18.65 5.18 8.71
CA TYR A 342 18.61 5.70 10.08
C TYR A 342 19.29 4.82 11.14
N GLY A 343 20.00 3.76 10.73
CA GLY A 343 20.80 2.99 11.68
C GLY A 343 20.05 1.86 12.36
N ARG A 344 18.89 1.45 11.84
CA ARG A 344 17.99 0.50 12.50
C ARG A 344 18.50 -0.94 12.46
N LEU A 345 19.38 -1.26 11.50
CA LEU A 345 20.08 -2.55 11.43
C LEU A 345 21.42 -2.55 12.17
N LYS A 346 21.77 -1.46 12.87
CA LYS A 346 23.00 -1.42 13.67
C LYS A 346 22.93 -2.45 14.79
N GLY A 347 24.00 -3.22 14.98
CA GLY A 347 24.07 -4.28 15.99
C GLY A 347 23.51 -5.63 15.52
N VAL A 348 22.85 -5.72 14.36
CA VAL A 348 22.45 -6.99 13.76
C VAL A 348 23.70 -7.70 13.24
N ARG A 349 23.96 -8.92 13.73
CA ARG A 349 25.15 -9.71 13.35
C ARG A 349 24.86 -10.76 12.30
N ASN A 350 23.65 -11.31 12.27
CA ASN A 350 23.31 -12.45 11.44
C ASN A 350 22.18 -12.11 10.46
N MET A 351 22.50 -12.03 9.16
CA MET A 351 21.54 -11.78 8.07
C MET A 351 21.28 -13.05 7.23
N LYS A 352 21.66 -14.22 7.73
CA LYS A 352 21.52 -15.48 6.99
C LYS A 352 20.06 -15.71 6.60
N ARG A 353 19.80 -15.98 5.32
CA ARG A 353 18.44 -16.30 4.80
C ARG A 353 17.40 -15.21 5.04
N MET A 354 17.80 -13.96 5.32
CA MET A 354 16.88 -12.89 5.69
C MET A 354 15.70 -12.75 4.72
N PHE A 355 15.92 -12.85 3.41
CA PHE A 355 14.90 -12.80 2.36
C PHE A 355 14.78 -14.12 1.57
N LEU A 356 15.20 -15.25 2.13
CA LEU A 356 15.17 -16.55 1.43
C LEU A 356 13.77 -16.81 0.85
N GLY A 357 13.66 -17.01 -0.46
CA GLY A 357 12.39 -17.37 -1.10
C GLY A 357 11.36 -16.26 -1.17
N CYS A 358 11.71 -14.99 -0.92
CA CYS A 358 10.84 -13.84 -1.23
C CYS A 358 10.70 -13.70 -2.76
N ALA A 359 9.80 -14.49 -3.37
CA ALA A 359 9.67 -14.56 -4.82
C ALA A 359 9.09 -13.29 -5.45
N SER A 360 8.30 -12.53 -4.69
CA SER A 360 7.68 -11.27 -5.11
C SER A 360 8.63 -10.06 -5.04
N LEU A 361 9.79 -10.18 -4.39
CA LEU A 361 10.74 -9.10 -4.24
C LEU A 361 11.49 -8.88 -5.55
N THR A 362 11.20 -7.78 -6.25
CA THR A 362 11.74 -7.51 -7.59
C THR A 362 12.94 -6.56 -7.58
N GLU A 363 13.01 -5.69 -6.58
CA GLU A 363 14.05 -4.68 -6.38
C GLU A 363 14.37 -4.52 -4.89
N ILE A 364 15.57 -4.00 -4.61
CA ILE A 364 16.04 -3.67 -3.26
C ILE A 364 16.74 -2.31 -3.30
N PRO A 365 16.58 -1.47 -2.27
CA PRO A 365 17.26 -0.19 -2.21
C PRO A 365 18.77 -0.38 -2.01
N GLU A 366 19.57 0.53 -2.56
CA GLU A 366 21.03 0.51 -2.44
C GLU A 366 21.46 0.60 -0.97
N GLU A 367 20.75 1.38 -0.17
CA GLU A 367 21.02 1.62 1.24
C GLU A 367 20.42 0.57 2.19
N LEU A 368 19.87 -0.55 1.68
CA LEU A 368 19.21 -1.57 2.50
C LEU A 368 20.07 -2.05 3.68
N PHE A 369 21.36 -2.29 3.44
CA PHE A 369 22.30 -2.79 4.46
C PHE A 369 23.33 -1.74 4.90
N TYR A 370 23.12 -0.47 4.57
CA TYR A 370 24.09 0.60 4.80
C TYR A 370 24.49 0.75 6.27
N ALA A 371 23.54 0.50 7.19
CA ALA A 371 23.75 0.60 8.63
C ALA A 371 24.01 -0.75 9.34
N ALA A 372 23.93 -1.87 8.63
CA ALA A 372 24.24 -3.21 9.13
C ALA A 372 25.77 -3.46 9.27
N VAL A 373 26.49 -2.50 9.85
CA VAL A 373 27.97 -2.48 9.94
C VAL A 373 28.55 -3.58 10.84
N ASP A 374 27.72 -4.19 11.67
CA ASP A 374 28.07 -5.29 12.57
C ASP A 374 27.74 -6.67 11.98
N ALA A 375 27.14 -6.75 10.78
CA ALA A 375 26.78 -8.01 10.14
C ALA A 375 28.01 -8.85 9.78
N GLU A 376 27.98 -10.12 10.17
CA GLU A 376 29.07 -11.11 10.00
C GLU A 376 28.75 -12.10 8.85
N THR A 377 27.49 -12.29 8.49
CA THR A 377 27.09 -13.19 7.41
C THR A 377 25.85 -12.71 6.67
N PHE A 378 25.87 -12.88 5.35
CA PHE A 378 24.75 -12.72 4.41
C PHE A 378 24.51 -14.01 3.61
N SER A 379 24.89 -15.16 4.19
CA SER A 379 24.67 -16.46 3.56
C SER A 379 23.20 -16.63 3.18
N GLU A 380 22.94 -16.99 1.93
CA GLU A 380 21.60 -17.21 1.39
C GLU A 380 20.63 -16.01 1.51
N VAL A 381 21.13 -14.79 1.70
CA VAL A 381 20.28 -13.60 1.99
C VAL A 381 19.15 -13.38 0.99
N PHE A 382 19.41 -13.56 -0.32
CA PHE A 382 18.45 -13.49 -1.44
C PHE A 382 18.36 -14.83 -2.19
N ASN A 383 18.67 -15.94 -1.54
CA ASN A 383 18.52 -17.26 -2.16
C ASN A 383 17.04 -17.46 -2.52
N GLU A 384 16.74 -18.00 -3.70
CA GLU A 384 15.37 -18.26 -4.18
C GLU A 384 14.48 -17.01 -4.34
N CYS A 385 15.03 -15.79 -4.28
CA CYS A 385 14.33 -14.56 -4.69
C CYS A 385 14.19 -14.51 -6.22
N THR A 386 13.27 -15.29 -6.76
CA THR A 386 13.14 -15.46 -8.22
C THR A 386 12.71 -14.19 -8.97
N GLY A 387 12.02 -13.26 -8.31
CA GLY A 387 11.67 -11.94 -8.86
C GLY A 387 12.84 -10.95 -8.89
N LEU A 388 13.85 -11.12 -8.04
CA LEU A 388 14.97 -10.18 -7.91
C LEU A 388 15.95 -10.39 -9.06
N THR A 389 16.04 -9.41 -9.97
CA THR A 389 16.85 -9.55 -11.20
C THR A 389 18.17 -8.79 -11.18
N GLN A 390 18.34 -7.85 -10.25
CA GLN A 390 19.53 -7.00 -10.13
C GLN A 390 19.90 -6.78 -8.66
N ILE A 391 21.18 -6.48 -8.40
CA ILE A 391 21.70 -6.13 -7.08
C ILE A 391 22.42 -4.78 -7.21
N PRO A 392 22.12 -3.78 -6.35
CA PRO A 392 22.83 -2.50 -6.34
C PRO A 392 24.33 -2.67 -6.09
N GLY A 393 25.16 -1.83 -6.74
CA GLY A 393 26.63 -1.93 -6.67
C GLY A 393 27.21 -1.75 -5.28
N ASP A 394 26.64 -0.82 -4.50
CA ASP A 394 27.15 -0.43 -3.20
C ASP A 394 26.42 -1.11 -2.03
N LEU A 395 25.59 -2.12 -2.31
CA LEU A 395 24.73 -2.80 -1.31
C LEU A 395 25.52 -3.31 -0.09
N PHE A 396 26.71 -3.87 -0.31
CA PHE A 396 27.55 -4.43 0.77
C PHE A 396 28.77 -3.57 1.14
N SER A 397 28.85 -2.35 0.60
CA SER A 397 30.01 -1.45 0.71
C SER A 397 30.42 -1.12 2.14
N ARG A 398 29.49 -1.21 3.10
CA ARG A 398 29.71 -0.91 4.52
C ARG A 398 29.80 -2.13 5.43
N ASN A 399 29.48 -3.32 4.94
CA ASN A 399 29.40 -4.53 5.77
C ASN A 399 30.76 -5.23 5.87
N THR A 400 31.79 -4.48 6.24
CA THR A 400 33.21 -4.90 6.24
C THR A 400 33.54 -6.06 7.18
N ARG A 401 32.62 -6.45 8.07
CA ARG A 401 32.74 -7.62 8.96
C ARG A 401 32.19 -8.90 8.37
N ALA A 402 31.43 -8.82 7.29
CA ALA A 402 30.83 -10.00 6.69
C ALA A 402 31.88 -10.79 5.90
N ASP A 403 32.03 -12.07 6.24
CA ASP A 403 32.98 -12.99 5.59
C ASP A 403 32.28 -14.16 4.87
N ASP A 404 30.97 -14.30 5.02
CA ASP A 404 30.16 -15.34 4.39
C ASP A 404 29.00 -14.77 3.56
N PHE A 405 29.14 -14.90 2.24
CA PHE A 405 28.13 -14.60 1.22
C PHE A 405 27.73 -15.85 0.43
N SER A 406 27.94 -17.03 1.01
CA SER A 406 27.62 -18.30 0.36
C SER A 406 26.17 -18.31 -0.13
N ARG A 407 25.98 -18.57 -1.43
CA ARG A 407 24.65 -18.63 -2.05
C ARG A 407 23.82 -17.36 -1.88
N ALA A 408 24.43 -16.20 -1.66
CA ALA A 408 23.74 -14.94 -1.37
C ALA A 408 22.60 -14.61 -2.36
N SER A 409 22.75 -14.96 -3.64
CA SER A 409 21.72 -14.80 -4.68
C SER A 409 21.50 -16.10 -5.48
N ALA A 410 21.79 -17.27 -4.90
CA ALA A 410 21.57 -18.54 -5.58
C ALA A 410 20.08 -18.72 -5.91
N ALA A 411 19.76 -19.34 -7.05
CA ALA A 411 18.38 -19.56 -7.49
C ALA A 411 17.49 -18.29 -7.52
N SER A 412 18.08 -17.09 -7.52
CA SER A 412 17.38 -15.83 -7.75
C SER A 412 17.22 -15.54 -9.25
N GLY A 413 16.53 -14.46 -9.59
CA GLY A 413 16.48 -13.93 -10.97
C GLY A 413 17.75 -13.18 -11.39
N VAL A 414 18.75 -13.02 -10.51
CA VAL A 414 19.95 -12.22 -10.78
C VAL A 414 20.82 -12.88 -11.84
N THR A 415 21.04 -12.17 -12.94
CA THR A 415 21.82 -12.68 -14.09
C THR A 415 23.25 -12.13 -14.17
N SER A 416 23.53 -11.03 -13.46
CA SER A 416 24.86 -10.41 -13.37
C SER A 416 25.06 -9.77 -12.00
N VAL A 417 26.30 -9.71 -11.56
CA VAL A 417 26.72 -9.09 -10.30
C VAL A 417 27.63 -7.90 -10.60
N PRO A 418 27.47 -6.74 -9.94
CA PRO A 418 28.36 -5.59 -10.10
C PRO A 418 29.83 -5.95 -9.78
N GLU A 419 30.78 -5.37 -10.53
CA GLU A 419 32.21 -5.70 -10.44
C GLU A 419 32.77 -5.46 -9.01
N ASP A 420 32.36 -4.37 -8.38
CA ASP A 420 32.85 -3.94 -7.07
C ASP A 420 31.93 -4.35 -5.90
N LEU A 421 30.93 -5.22 -6.12
CA LEU A 421 29.90 -5.55 -5.11
C LEU A 421 30.49 -5.98 -3.76
N PHE A 422 31.62 -6.71 -3.79
CA PHE A 422 32.30 -7.23 -2.59
C PHE A 422 33.66 -6.57 -2.34
N ALA A 423 33.96 -5.42 -2.94
CA ALA A 423 35.27 -4.79 -2.84
C ALA A 423 35.65 -4.40 -1.39
N ALA A 424 34.66 -4.25 -0.50
CA ALA A 424 34.84 -3.88 0.90
C ALA A 424 34.79 -5.06 1.89
N ASN A 425 34.53 -6.29 1.43
CA ASN A 425 34.31 -7.48 2.27
C ASN A 425 35.44 -8.48 2.01
N THR A 426 36.35 -8.69 2.97
CA THR A 426 37.63 -9.40 2.77
C THR A 426 37.88 -10.54 3.74
#